data_AF-A0A1I7UA03-F1
#
_entry.id   AF-A0A1I7UA03-F1
#
_cell.length_a   1.000
_cell.length_b   1.000
_cell.length_c   1.000
_cell.angle_alpha   90.00
_cell.angle_beta   90.00
_cell.angle_gamma   90.00
#
_symmetry.space_group_name_H-M   'P 1'
#
loop_
_entity.id
_entity.type
_entity.pdbx_description
1 polymer ?
#
loop_
_entity_poly.entity_id
_entity_poly.type
_entity_poly.pdbx_seq_one_letter_code
_entity_poly.pdbx_strand_id
1 'polypeptide(L)'
;MEINTFLKHWMSSDLKFEEIRIEMEAIRWDVLFSEISVVPRSNDVVRVYKDALKNINVSGRFDIKRNDGLTATIAFNGKLEGHSIFQMIIWDYLKCLTL
;
A
#
# COMPACT_ATOMS: atom_id res chain seq x y z
N MET A 1 -5.58 14.48 3.77
CA MET A 1 -4.69 15.38 2.99
C MET A 1 -3.23 14.99 3.16
N GLU A 2 -2.77 14.70 4.37
CA GLU A 2 -1.36 14.33 4.65
C GLU A 2 -0.89 13.04 3.96
N ILE A 3 -1.72 11.99 3.91
CA ILE A 3 -1.33 10.73 3.24
C ILE A 3 -1.18 10.89 1.72
N ASN A 4 -2.02 11.70 1.06
CA ASN A 4 -1.84 11.98 -0.38
C ASN A 4 -0.48 12.63 -0.64
N THR A 5 -0.13 13.63 0.17
CA THR A 5 1.18 14.30 0.11
C THR A 5 2.32 13.30 0.35
N PHE A 6 2.18 12.43 1.35
CA PHE A 6 3.13 11.35 1.62
C PHE A 6 3.31 10.43 0.41
N LEU A 7 2.21 9.98 -0.22
CA LEU A 7 2.26 9.11 -1.40
C LEU A 7 2.96 9.79 -2.58
N LYS A 8 2.62 11.06 -2.86
CA LYS A 8 3.28 11.85 -3.92
C LYS A 8 4.77 12.02 -3.64
N HIS A 9 5.13 12.30 -2.38
CA HIS A 9 6.53 12.42 -1.98
C HIS A 9 7.28 11.08 -2.13
N TRP A 10 6.68 9.96 -1.73
CA TRP A 10 7.26 8.64 -1.96
C TRP A 10 7.44 8.35 -3.46
N MET A 11 6.47 8.70 -4.30
CA MET A 11 6.54 8.50 -5.75
C MET A 11 7.70 9.27 -6.42
N SER A 12 8.16 10.37 -5.83
CA SER A 12 9.22 11.22 -6.37
C SER A 12 10.55 11.17 -5.60
N SER A 13 10.64 10.40 -4.50
CA SER A 13 11.82 10.33 -3.64
C SER A 13 12.52 8.97 -3.71
N ASP A 14 13.68 8.88 -3.08
CA ASP A 14 14.45 7.66 -2.91
C ASP A 14 14.16 6.96 -1.56
N LEU A 15 13.08 7.35 -0.86
CA LEU A 15 12.70 6.77 0.43
C LEU A 15 12.60 5.24 0.35
N LYS A 16 13.25 4.56 1.29
CA LYS A 16 13.30 3.09 1.36
C LYS A 16 12.69 2.60 2.66
N PHE A 17 11.63 1.82 2.52
CA PHE A 17 11.00 1.06 3.58
C PHE A 17 10.26 -0.12 2.94
N GLU A 18 10.00 -1.16 3.72
CA GLU A 18 9.29 -2.34 3.23
C GLU A 18 7.79 -2.21 3.45
N GLU A 19 7.41 -1.62 4.58
CA GLU A 19 6.03 -1.46 4.98
C GLU A 19 5.85 -0.22 5.86
N ILE A 20 4.70 0.44 5.70
CA ILE A 20 4.21 1.46 6.63
C ILE A 20 2.79 1.10 7.04
N ARG A 21 2.48 1.27 8.34
CA ARG A 21 1.14 1.17 8.90
C ARG A 21 0.83 2.45 9.69
N ILE A 22 -0.30 3.09 9.38
CA ILE A 22 -0.73 4.34 10.02
C ILE A 22 -2.18 4.15 10.45
N GLU A 23 -2.47 4.42 11.72
CA GLU A 23 -3.83 4.47 12.24
C GLU A 23 -4.49 5.80 11.86
N MET A 24 -5.72 5.73 11.35
CA MET A 24 -6.46 6.87 10.82
C MET A 24 -7.93 6.77 11.21
N GLU A 25 -8.58 7.88 11.53
CA GLU A 25 -10.01 7.89 11.86
C GLU A 25 -10.90 7.58 10.65
N ALA A 26 -10.69 8.25 9.52
CA ALA A 26 -11.50 8.01 8.32
C ALA A 26 -10.71 8.22 7.04
N ILE A 27 -11.06 7.44 6.01
CA ILE A 27 -10.31 7.40 4.75
C ILE A 27 -11.25 7.80 3.62
N ARG A 28 -10.97 8.99 3.07
CA ARG A 28 -11.61 9.54 1.89
C ARG A 28 -10.80 9.16 0.66
N TRP A 29 -11.21 8.09 -0.01
CA TRP A 29 -10.51 7.49 -1.15
C TRP A 29 -10.29 8.47 -2.31
N ASP A 30 -11.29 9.29 -2.59
CA ASP A 30 -11.27 10.35 -3.60
C ASP A 30 -10.17 11.38 -3.32
N VAL A 31 -10.02 11.76 -2.06
CA VAL A 31 -8.98 12.71 -1.62
C VAL A 31 -7.61 12.03 -1.56
N LEU A 32 -7.55 10.78 -1.13
CA LEU A 32 -6.31 10.02 -0.98
C LEU A 32 -5.61 9.81 -2.33
N PHE A 33 -6.37 9.43 -3.36
CA PHE A 33 -5.83 9.11 -4.68
C PHE A 33 -5.94 10.25 -5.68
N SER A 34 -6.29 11.45 -5.23
CA SER A 34 -6.32 12.64 -6.09
C SER A 34 -4.97 12.85 -6.77
N GLU A 35 -4.99 12.90 -8.11
CA GLU A 35 -3.83 13.03 -8.99
C GLU A 35 -2.82 11.87 -8.93
N ILE A 36 -3.22 10.72 -8.37
CA ILE A 36 -2.40 9.51 -8.33
C ILE A 36 -3.06 8.44 -9.21
N SER A 37 -2.31 7.94 -10.18
CA SER A 37 -2.74 6.80 -10.99
C SER A 37 -2.73 5.53 -10.12
N VAL A 38 -3.92 4.94 -9.93
CA VAL A 38 -4.12 3.72 -9.15
C VAL A 38 -4.58 2.58 -10.04
N VAL A 39 -4.03 1.38 -9.80
CA VAL A 39 -4.47 0.15 -10.45
C VAL A 39 -5.22 -0.69 -9.41
N PRO A 40 -6.56 -0.81 -9.50
CA PRO A 40 -7.29 -1.71 -8.64
C PRO A 40 -6.90 -3.15 -8.96
N ARG A 41 -6.71 -3.96 -7.92
CA ARG A 41 -6.45 -5.39 -8.02
C ARG A 41 -7.69 -6.16 -7.62
N SER A 42 -7.97 -7.21 -8.37
CA SER A 42 -9.08 -8.09 -8.09
C SER A 42 -8.72 -9.06 -6.95
N ASN A 43 -9.75 -9.56 -6.27
CA ASN A 43 -9.60 -10.42 -5.09
C ASN A 43 -9.11 -11.85 -5.45
N ASP A 44 -9.14 -12.22 -6.71
CA ASP A 44 -8.63 -13.48 -7.27
C ASP A 44 -7.10 -13.52 -7.35
N VAL A 45 -6.43 -12.37 -7.31
CA VAL A 45 -4.97 -12.28 -7.29
C VAL A 45 -4.48 -12.22 -5.85
N VAL A 46 -3.82 -13.30 -5.39
CA VAL A 46 -3.17 -13.36 -4.07
C VAL A 46 -1.67 -13.18 -4.25
N ARG A 47 -1.10 -12.14 -3.62
CA ARG A 47 0.35 -11.95 -3.50
C ARG A 47 0.78 -12.25 -2.07
N VAL A 48 1.94 -12.88 -1.90
CA VAL A 48 2.47 -13.20 -0.57
C VAL A 48 3.56 -12.19 -0.22
N TYR A 49 3.30 -11.39 0.80
CA TYR A 49 4.30 -10.54 1.44
C TYR A 49 4.87 -11.27 2.66
N LYS A 50 6.20 -11.40 2.73
CA LYS A 50 6.87 -12.01 3.89
C LYS A 50 7.18 -10.94 4.92
N ASP A 51 6.34 -10.85 5.95
CA ASP A 51 6.63 -10.10 7.17
C ASP A 51 7.64 -10.90 8.02
N ALA A 52 8.34 -10.24 8.94
CA ALA A 52 9.36 -10.85 9.81
C ALA A 52 8.83 -12.06 10.60
N LEU A 53 7.53 -12.09 10.89
CA LEU A 53 6.88 -13.11 11.70
C LEU A 53 6.01 -14.09 10.88
N LYS A 54 5.51 -13.69 9.70
CA LYS A 54 4.54 -14.49 8.95
C LYS A 54 4.41 -14.07 7.49
N ASN A 55 3.86 -14.99 6.68
CA ASN A 55 3.38 -14.67 5.35
C ASN A 55 2.02 -13.99 5.44
N ILE A 56 1.89 -12.84 4.77
CA ILE A 56 0.64 -12.09 4.66
C ILE A 56 0.13 -12.24 3.23
N ASN A 57 -1.06 -12.82 3.10
CA ASN A 57 -1.77 -12.89 1.84
C ASN A 57 -2.42 -11.54 1.54
N VAL A 58 -1.98 -10.92 0.46
CA VAL A 58 -2.46 -9.63 -0.04
C VAL A 58 -3.31 -9.89 -1.27
N SER A 59 -4.64 -9.95 -1.09
CA SER A 59 -5.64 -10.02 -2.15
C SER A 59 -6.41 -8.70 -2.29
N GLY A 60 -6.88 -8.39 -3.50
CA GLY A 60 -7.53 -7.10 -3.78
C GLY A 60 -6.58 -5.91 -3.66
N ARG A 61 -7.13 -4.71 -3.40
CA ARG A 61 -6.43 -3.44 -3.05
C ARG A 61 -6.02 -2.58 -4.25
N PHE A 62 -5.24 -1.52 -4.00
CA PHE A 62 -4.81 -0.54 -5.00
C PHE A 62 -3.30 -0.54 -5.13
N ASP A 63 -2.79 -0.69 -6.36
CA ASP A 63 -1.38 -0.51 -6.64
C ASP A 63 -1.10 0.91 -7.12
N ILE A 64 0.02 1.48 -6.66
CA ILE A 64 0.64 2.69 -7.19
C ILE A 64 2.06 2.39 -7.65
N LYS A 65 2.58 3.19 -8.58
CA LYS A 65 3.95 3.06 -9.09
C LYS A 65 4.77 4.28 -8.70
N ARG A 66 5.99 4.04 -8.24
CA ARG A 66 7.03 5.07 -8.12
C ARG A 66 7.65 5.35 -9.48
N ASN A 67 8.27 6.53 -9.63
CA ASN A 67 8.89 6.96 -10.87
C ASN A 67 10.02 6.04 -11.36
N ASP A 68 10.66 5.28 -10.47
CA ASP A 68 11.69 4.28 -10.79
C ASP A 68 11.13 2.89 -11.11
N GLY A 69 9.82 2.73 -11.14
CA GLY A 69 9.14 1.48 -11.48
C GLY A 69 8.82 0.58 -10.28
N LEU A 70 9.20 0.95 -9.05
CA LEU A 70 8.76 0.19 -7.87
C LEU A 70 7.24 0.25 -7.71
N THR A 71 6.66 -0.88 -7.34
CA THR A 71 5.22 -0.99 -7.08
C THR A 71 4.97 -1.02 -5.59
N ALA A 72 3.97 -0.26 -5.14
CA ALA A 72 3.44 -0.38 -3.79
C ALA A 72 1.97 -0.78 -3.83
N THR A 73 1.54 -1.61 -2.89
CA THR A 73 0.13 -1.88 -2.65
C THR A 73 -0.36 -1.12 -1.44
N ILE A 74 -1.47 -0.40 -1.61
CA ILE A 74 -2.16 0.31 -0.57
C ILE A 74 -3.35 -0.52 -0.09
N ALA A 75 -3.23 -0.97 1.15
CA ALA A 75 -4.14 -1.85 1.86
C ALA A 75 -4.85 -1.09 2.98
N PHE A 76 -6.08 -1.50 3.28
CA PHE A 76 -6.86 -0.93 4.36
C PHE A 76 -7.50 -2.05 5.13
N ASN A 77 -7.09 -2.19 6.38
CA ASN A 77 -7.63 -3.18 7.28
C ASN A 77 -8.40 -2.39 8.35
N GLY A 78 -9.73 -2.47 8.31
CA GLY A 78 -10.58 -1.93 9.37
C GLY A 78 -11.02 -3.06 10.29
N LYS A 79 -10.97 -2.85 11.60
CA LYS A 79 -11.78 -3.54 12.61
C LYS A 79 -11.45 -2.98 14.00
N LEU A 80 -12.32 -2.07 14.45
CA LEU A 80 -12.70 -1.69 15.82
C LEU A 80 -12.85 -0.16 15.91
N GLU A 81 -14.07 0.27 16.25
CA GLU A 81 -14.34 1.60 16.84
C GLU A 81 -13.97 2.83 16.00
N GLY A 82 -14.15 2.77 14.68
CA GLY A 82 -14.00 3.97 13.84
C GLY A 82 -12.56 4.32 13.51
N HIS A 83 -11.61 3.41 13.73
CA HIS A 83 -10.23 3.54 13.24
C HIS A 83 -9.97 2.57 12.08
N SER A 84 -9.21 3.05 11.09
CA SER A 84 -8.77 2.34 9.91
C SER A 84 -7.25 2.34 9.86
N ILE A 85 -6.66 1.18 9.57
CA ILE A 85 -5.21 1.09 9.35
C ILE A 85 -4.95 1.28 7.86
N PHE A 86 -4.34 2.40 7.50
CA PHE A 86 -3.65 2.55 6.22
C PHE A 86 -2.39 1.69 6.26
N GLN A 87 -2.22 0.84 5.26
CA GLN A 87 -1.05 -0.01 5.10
C GLN A 87 -0.50 0.16 3.69
N MET A 88 0.80 0.36 3.58
CA MET A 88 1.51 0.44 2.29
C MET A 88 2.65 -0.57 2.30
N ILE A 89 2.65 -1.46 1.30
CA ILE A 89 3.63 -2.56 1.15
C ILE A 89 4.41 -2.32 -0.13
N ILE A 90 5.74 -2.30 -0.04
CA ILE A 90 6.62 -2.11 -1.19
C ILE A 90 7.05 -3.47 -1.74
N TRP A 91 6.78 -3.71 -3.02
CA TRP A 91 7.20 -4.93 -3.71
C TRP A 91 8.59 -4.72 -4.31
N ASP A 92 9.62 -4.92 -3.49
CA ASP A 92 10.99 -5.03 -3.96
C ASP A 92 11.31 -6.50 -4.31
N TYR A 93 11.96 -6.71 -5.45
CA TYR A 93 12.23 -8.02 -6.06
C TYR A 93 13.05 -8.95 -5.17
N LEU A 94 13.76 -8.41 -4.18
CA LEU A 94 14.55 -9.19 -3.22
C LEU A 94 13.72 -9.94 -2.17
N LYS A 95 12.42 -9.63 -2.02
CA LYS A 95 11.58 -10.16 -0.94
C LYS A 95 10.24 -10.76 -1.37
N CYS A 96 9.96 -10.80 -2.67
CA CYS A 96 8.69 -11.31 -3.21
C CYS A 96 8.84 -12.76 -3.68
N LEU A 97 8.14 -13.70 -3.03
CA LEU A 97 7.96 -15.05 -3.56
C LEU A 97 6.78 -15.02 -4.55
N THR A 98 7.06 -15.23 -5.84
CA THR A 98 6.03 -15.64 -6.79
C THR A 98 5.79 -17.13 -6.54
N LEU A 99 4.60 -17.50 -6.07
CA LEU A 99 4.15 -18.89 -6.02
C LEU A 99 3.64 -19.33 -7.39
#